data_AF-A0A2W6CYN7-F1
#
_entry.id   AF-A0A2W6CYN7-F1
#
_cell.length_a   1.000
_cell.length_b   1.000
_cell.length_c   1.000
_cell.angle_alpha   90.00
_cell.angle_beta   90.00
_cell.angle_gamma   90.00
#
_symmetry.space_group_name_H-M   'P 1'
#
loop_
_entity.id
_entity.type
_entity.pdbx_description
1 polymer ?
#
loop_
_entity_poly.entity_id
_entity_poly.type
_entity_poly.pdbx_seq_one_letter_code
_entity_poly.pdbx_strand_id
1 'polypeptide(L)'
;MYLALAGLGSGDALTGRQPGDPESEAIGMPAHQITFAPTQTEPQVPVKAAARAWHVSNVLVYNMLSSGLIDDLGMRTVGTVAQRDIITSATSLTGRPVAVLRLGEKTVETNPAETRKYYGYAANMTDQQVLDAAARWWQERSARPVLDSGVLLVVRASFIVAALDVFGIADRQDDRVSFEARMVVRSTDAVENTHRVLDDSSSNIGLAERVVNCRALGGGGGPITLLPSGGAS
;
A
#
# COMPACT_ATOMS: atom_id res chain seq x y z
N MET A 1 56.81 2.57 -28.50
CA MET A 1 57.92 2.95 -29.41
C MET A 1 57.39 4.05 -30.34
N TYR A 2 58.15 5.14 -30.50
CA TYR A 2 57.84 6.50 -31.06
C TYR A 2 56.95 7.41 -30.16
N LEU A 3 57.50 8.36 -29.36
CA LEU A 3 58.13 9.70 -29.61
C LEU A 3 57.13 10.76 -30.13
N ALA A 4 56.71 11.72 -29.28
CA ALA A 4 57.25 13.10 -29.08
C ALA A 4 56.64 14.12 -30.08
N LEU A 5 56.20 15.33 -29.72
CA LEU A 5 57.00 16.49 -29.30
C LEU A 5 56.11 17.65 -28.79
N ALA A 6 56.74 18.51 -28.00
CA ALA A 6 56.26 19.77 -27.44
C ALA A 6 56.10 20.90 -28.48
N GLY A 7 55.37 21.94 -28.08
CA GLY A 7 55.33 23.24 -28.77
C GLY A 7 54.92 24.35 -27.81
N LEU A 8 55.91 24.89 -27.08
CA LEU A 8 55.85 26.17 -26.38
C LEU A 8 56.06 27.31 -27.40
N GLY A 9 55.26 28.36 -27.31
CA GLY A 9 55.45 29.60 -28.06
C GLY A 9 55.01 30.79 -27.22
N SER A 10 55.99 31.47 -26.64
CA SER A 10 55.88 32.73 -25.92
C SER A 10 55.73 33.92 -26.89
N GLY A 11 55.01 34.96 -26.46
CA GLY A 11 54.94 36.24 -27.14
C GLY A 11 54.24 37.30 -26.28
N ASP A 12 55.06 38.08 -25.56
CA ASP A 12 54.82 39.46 -25.08
C ASP A 12 54.19 40.36 -26.17
N ALA A 13 53.59 41.53 -25.96
CA ALA A 13 53.14 42.35 -24.82
C ALA A 13 52.40 43.58 -25.45
N LEU A 14 51.88 44.46 -24.59
CA LEU A 14 51.56 45.89 -24.83
C LEU A 14 50.13 46.31 -25.24
N THR A 15 49.39 46.69 -24.19
CA THR A 15 48.73 48.00 -23.96
C THR A 15 47.76 48.59 -24.98
N GLY A 16 46.50 48.72 -24.55
CA GLY A 16 45.56 49.74 -25.01
C GLY A 16 44.36 49.86 -24.07
N ARG A 17 44.34 50.89 -23.20
CA ARG A 17 43.09 51.48 -22.65
C ARG A 17 42.29 52.03 -23.85
N GLN A 18 40.96 51.99 -23.90
CA GLN A 18 40.03 52.81 -23.12
C GLN A 18 38.55 52.35 -23.36
N PRO A 19 37.51 52.99 -22.77
CA PRO A 19 36.44 52.33 -22.02
C PRO A 19 35.06 52.40 -22.70
N GLY A 20 34.11 51.64 -22.19
CA GLY A 20 32.70 51.80 -22.58
C GLY A 20 31.90 50.54 -22.32
N ASP A 21 31.65 50.24 -21.05
CA ASP A 21 30.57 49.31 -20.69
C ASP A 21 29.23 49.96 -21.09
N PRO A 22 28.39 49.32 -21.90
CA PRO A 22 27.00 49.75 -22.01
C PRO A 22 26.33 49.44 -20.68
N GLU A 23 25.80 50.48 -20.03
CA GLU A 23 24.86 50.38 -18.92
C GLU A 23 23.72 49.42 -19.30
N SER A 24 23.86 48.17 -18.87
CA SER A 24 22.72 47.26 -18.79
C SER A 24 21.95 47.68 -17.54
N GLU A 25 20.99 48.59 -17.72
CA GLU A 25 19.92 48.83 -16.75
C GLU A 25 19.21 47.50 -16.48
N ALA A 26 19.69 46.78 -15.46
CA ALA A 26 18.94 45.70 -14.86
C ALA A 26 17.72 46.35 -14.22
N ILE A 27 16.58 46.29 -14.93
CA ILE A 27 15.27 46.58 -14.37
C ILE A 27 15.13 45.66 -13.16
N GLY A 28 15.35 46.22 -11.97
CA GLY A 28 15.16 45.55 -10.71
C GLY A 28 13.68 45.21 -10.55
N MET A 29 13.28 44.04 -11.04
CA MET A 29 11.99 43.48 -10.66
C MET A 29 12.05 43.27 -9.15
N PRO A 30 11.13 43.85 -8.36
CA PRO A 30 11.10 43.61 -6.94
C PRO A 30 10.95 42.10 -6.73
N ALA A 31 11.91 41.51 -6.03
CA ALA A 31 11.81 40.13 -5.57
C ALA A 31 10.64 40.07 -4.59
N HIS A 32 9.45 39.74 -5.09
CA HIS A 32 8.32 39.41 -4.24
C HIS A 32 8.66 38.12 -3.51
N GLN A 33 9.12 38.25 -2.27
CA GLN A 33 9.15 37.12 -1.34
C GLN A 33 7.70 36.68 -1.13
N ILE A 34 7.33 35.59 -1.80
CA ILE A 34 6.08 34.89 -1.51
C ILE A 34 6.31 34.17 -0.18
N THR A 35 5.94 34.83 0.90
CA THR A 35 5.86 34.19 2.22
C THR A 35 4.62 33.32 2.24
N PHE A 36 4.80 32.01 2.04
CA PHE A 36 3.73 31.06 2.26
C PHE A 36 3.35 31.10 3.74
N ALA A 37 2.10 31.45 4.03
CA ALA A 37 1.56 31.29 5.37
C ALA A 37 1.68 29.81 5.78
N PRO A 38 2.00 29.50 7.05
CA PRO A 38 2.03 28.12 7.51
C PRO A 38 0.66 27.51 7.23
N THR A 39 0.65 26.39 6.49
CA THR A 39 -0.55 25.61 6.20
C THR A 39 -1.26 25.34 7.53
N GLN A 40 -2.48 25.85 7.70
CA GLN A 40 -3.26 25.56 8.89
C GLN A 40 -3.49 24.05 8.93
N THR A 41 -2.87 23.37 9.89
CA THR A 41 -3.13 21.96 10.12
C THR A 41 -4.59 21.82 10.49
N GLU A 42 -5.37 21.11 9.68
CA GLU A 42 -6.78 20.86 9.99
C GLU A 42 -6.91 20.28 11.40
N PRO A 43 -7.91 20.71 12.19
CA PRO A 43 -8.12 20.18 13.52
C PRO A 43 -8.35 18.66 13.44
N GLN A 44 -7.47 17.92 14.10
CA GLN A 44 -7.48 16.47 14.10
C GLN A 44 -8.55 15.94 15.06
N VAL A 45 -9.35 14.99 14.59
CA VAL A 45 -10.31 14.26 15.42
C VAL A 45 -9.54 13.37 16.39
N PRO A 46 -9.84 13.38 17.70
CA PRO A 46 -9.19 12.48 18.64
C PRO A 46 -9.36 11.00 18.25
N VAL A 47 -8.31 10.20 18.41
CA VAL A 47 -8.32 8.75 18.08
C VAL A 47 -9.54 8.02 18.65
N LYS A 48 -9.93 8.31 19.89
CA LYS A 48 -11.09 7.68 20.54
C LYS A 48 -12.41 8.05 19.86
N ALA A 49 -12.53 9.26 19.34
CA ALA A 49 -13.72 9.70 18.60
C ALA A 49 -13.75 9.06 17.21
N ALA A 50 -12.63 9.02 16.49
CA ALA A 50 -12.53 8.32 15.20
C ALA A 50 -12.83 6.81 15.34
N ALA A 51 -12.23 6.15 16.34
CA ALA A 51 -12.49 4.74 16.64
C ALA A 51 -13.97 4.46 16.89
N ARG A 52 -14.65 5.36 17.62
CA ARG A 52 -16.09 5.26 17.88
C ARG A 52 -16.90 5.44 16.60
N ALA A 53 -16.57 6.44 15.78
CA ALA A 53 -17.24 6.69 14.51
C ALA A 53 -17.12 5.50 13.55
N TRP A 54 -15.99 4.81 13.57
CA TRP A 54 -15.73 3.66 12.70
C TRP A 54 -16.10 2.31 13.33
N HIS A 55 -16.59 2.27 14.56
CA HIS A 55 -16.88 1.02 15.29
C HIS A 55 -15.68 0.07 15.37
N VAL A 56 -14.49 0.60 15.69
CA VAL A 56 -13.25 -0.18 15.86
C VAL A 56 -12.55 0.14 17.18
N SER A 57 -11.52 -0.63 17.51
CA SER A 57 -10.63 -0.31 18.62
C SER A 57 -9.67 0.83 18.26
N ASN A 58 -9.19 1.56 19.27
CA ASN A 58 -8.14 2.58 19.09
C ASN A 58 -6.87 1.98 18.43
N VAL A 59 -6.56 0.71 18.72
CA VAL A 59 -5.44 -0.01 18.13
C VAL A 59 -5.58 -0.13 16.62
N LEU A 60 -6.79 -0.37 16.11
CA LEU A 60 -7.03 -0.42 14.67
C LEU A 60 -6.85 0.96 14.02
N VAL A 61 -7.23 2.05 14.70
CA VAL A 61 -6.96 3.41 14.21
C VAL A 61 -5.46 3.68 14.09
N TYR A 62 -4.68 3.38 15.14
CA TYR A 62 -3.22 3.52 15.07
C TYR A 62 -2.61 2.65 13.97
N ASN A 63 -3.13 1.44 13.77
CA ASN A 63 -2.69 0.54 12.72
C ASN A 63 -2.98 1.08 11.31
N MET A 64 -4.10 1.79 11.10
CA MET A 64 -4.40 2.44 9.82
C MET A 64 -3.37 3.54 9.53
N LEU A 65 -3.10 4.41 10.51
CA LEU A 65 -2.10 5.48 10.40
C LEU A 65 -0.70 4.93 10.17
N SER A 66 -0.24 3.97 10.98
CA SER A 66 1.14 3.44 10.89
C SER A 66 1.41 2.68 9.60
N SER A 67 0.38 2.07 9.01
CA SER A 67 0.49 1.39 7.72
C SER A 67 0.35 2.33 6.52
N GLY A 68 0.02 3.60 6.73
CA GLY A 68 -0.24 4.57 5.66
C GLY A 68 -1.53 4.28 4.88
N LEU A 69 -2.50 3.59 5.49
CA LEU A 69 -3.82 3.39 4.88
C LEU A 69 -4.69 4.65 4.94
N ILE A 70 -4.43 5.50 5.93
CA ILE A 70 -4.97 6.84 6.08
C ILE A 70 -3.81 7.75 6.46
N ASP A 71 -3.82 8.98 5.97
CA ASP A 71 -2.73 9.93 6.24
C ASP A 71 -2.94 10.72 7.53
N ASP A 72 -4.21 10.90 7.95
CA ASP A 72 -4.57 11.71 9.10
C ASP A 72 -5.91 11.29 9.74
N LEU A 73 -6.31 12.04 10.78
CA LEU A 73 -7.62 11.98 11.41
C LEU A 73 -8.39 13.30 11.21
N GLY A 74 -8.24 13.94 10.05
CA GLY A 74 -9.06 15.08 9.66
C GLY A 74 -10.54 14.71 9.60
N MET A 75 -11.43 15.69 9.81
CA MET A 75 -12.87 15.44 9.81
C MET A 75 -13.37 14.80 8.50
N ARG A 76 -12.79 15.21 7.36
CA ARG A 76 -13.09 14.60 6.06
C ARG A 76 -12.71 13.12 6.04
N THR A 77 -11.46 12.79 6.38
CA THR A 77 -10.97 11.40 6.44
C THR A 77 -11.86 10.54 7.35
N VAL A 78 -12.18 11.04 8.54
CA VAL A 78 -13.05 10.34 9.48
C VAL A 78 -14.46 10.14 8.93
N GLY A 79 -15.05 11.17 8.33
CA GLY A 79 -16.36 11.10 7.70
C GLY A 79 -16.40 10.09 6.56
N THR A 80 -15.41 10.12 5.66
CA THR A 80 -15.33 9.22 4.50
C THR A 80 -15.15 7.77 4.94
N VAL A 81 -14.23 7.49 5.87
CA VAL A 81 -14.01 6.12 6.38
C VAL A 81 -15.24 5.58 7.11
N ALA A 82 -15.99 6.43 7.82
CA ALA A 82 -17.22 6.03 8.51
C ALA A 82 -18.32 5.57 7.55
N GLN A 83 -18.31 6.05 6.30
CA GLN A 83 -19.28 5.68 5.26
C GLN A 83 -18.86 4.44 4.46
N ARG A 84 -17.68 3.86 4.72
CA ARG A 84 -17.21 2.67 4.00
C ARG A 84 -18.02 1.44 4.40
N ASP A 85 -18.51 0.73 3.39
CA ASP A 85 -19.25 -0.51 3.57
C ASP A 85 -18.46 -1.52 4.37
N ILE A 86 -19.16 -2.23 5.27
CA ILE A 86 -18.60 -3.34 6.04
C ILE A 86 -19.08 -4.64 5.41
N ILE A 87 -18.15 -5.40 4.85
CA ILE A 87 -18.40 -6.74 4.33
C ILE A 87 -18.45 -7.71 5.50
N THR A 88 -19.64 -8.25 5.75
CA THR A 88 -19.91 -9.27 6.77
C THR A 88 -20.08 -10.67 6.17
N SER A 89 -20.26 -10.76 4.85
CA SER A 89 -20.41 -12.03 4.13
C SER A 89 -19.88 -11.89 2.70
N ALA A 90 -19.34 -12.97 2.17
CA ALA A 90 -18.92 -13.06 0.78
C ALA A 90 -18.88 -14.52 0.34
N THR A 91 -19.32 -14.76 -0.89
CA THR A 91 -19.33 -16.09 -1.50
C THR A 91 -18.48 -16.04 -2.76
N SER A 92 -17.55 -16.99 -2.88
CA SER A 92 -16.74 -17.21 -4.07
C SER A 92 -17.59 -17.74 -5.23
N LEU A 93 -17.04 -17.75 -6.45
CA LEU A 93 -17.72 -18.32 -7.61
C LEU A 93 -18.09 -19.81 -7.45
N THR A 94 -17.36 -20.55 -6.60
CA THR A 94 -17.63 -21.96 -6.30
C THR A 94 -18.72 -22.15 -5.24
N GLY A 95 -19.37 -21.06 -4.78
CA GLY A 95 -20.39 -21.11 -3.74
C GLY A 95 -19.82 -21.28 -2.32
N ARG A 96 -18.50 -21.13 -2.13
CA ARG A 96 -17.84 -21.30 -0.83
C ARG A 96 -17.63 -19.96 -0.11
N PRO A 97 -17.63 -19.95 1.24
CA PRO A 97 -17.17 -18.82 2.04
C PRO A 97 -15.80 -18.30 1.57
N VAL A 98 -15.63 -16.99 1.45
CA VAL A 98 -14.36 -16.39 1.04
C VAL A 98 -13.39 -16.31 2.22
N ALA A 99 -12.14 -16.70 1.99
CA ALA A 99 -11.09 -16.56 3.00
C ALA A 99 -10.58 -15.12 3.10
N VAL A 100 -10.36 -14.67 4.33
CA VAL A 100 -9.81 -13.37 4.68
C VAL A 100 -8.55 -13.56 5.49
N LEU A 101 -7.44 -13.03 4.98
CA LEU A 101 -6.16 -12.95 5.66
C LEU A 101 -6.00 -11.57 6.32
N ARG A 102 -5.69 -11.54 7.61
CA ARG A 102 -5.34 -10.33 8.34
C ARG A 102 -3.82 -10.22 8.46
N LEU A 103 -3.28 -9.17 7.88
CA LEU A 103 -1.87 -8.84 7.99
C LEU A 103 -1.61 -7.88 9.15
N GLY A 104 -0.50 -8.16 9.85
CA GLY A 104 0.08 -7.26 10.83
C GLY A 104 0.74 -6.04 10.18
N GLU A 105 1.43 -5.26 11.00
CA GLU A 105 2.30 -4.19 10.51
C GLU A 105 3.45 -4.77 9.69
N LYS A 106 3.92 -4.00 8.70
CA LYS A 106 5.09 -4.35 7.91
C LYS A 106 6.32 -4.50 8.80
N THR A 107 6.90 -5.68 8.84
CA THR A 107 8.20 -5.93 9.50
C THR A 107 9.15 -6.63 8.54
N VAL A 108 10.45 -6.44 8.74
CA VAL A 108 11.48 -7.11 7.94
C VAL A 108 11.61 -8.55 8.40
N GLU A 109 11.67 -9.47 7.45
CA GLU A 109 12.03 -10.86 7.72
C GLU A 109 13.49 -10.92 8.21
N THR A 110 13.71 -11.58 9.35
CA THR A 110 15.04 -11.68 9.97
C THR A 110 15.69 -13.04 9.74
N ASN A 111 14.92 -14.06 9.35
CA ASN A 111 15.45 -15.37 9.04
C ASN A 111 15.98 -15.40 7.58
N PRO A 112 17.29 -15.59 7.36
CA PRO A 112 17.87 -15.60 6.01
C PRO A 112 17.44 -16.80 5.16
N ALA A 113 16.87 -17.86 5.76
CA ALA A 113 16.33 -19.00 5.02
C ALA A 113 14.96 -18.69 4.37
N GLU A 114 14.32 -17.58 4.77
CA GLU A 114 13.01 -17.21 4.29
C GLU A 114 13.11 -16.44 2.96
N THR A 115 12.29 -16.83 1.99
CA THR A 115 12.33 -16.24 0.64
C THR A 115 11.65 -14.86 0.57
N ARG A 116 10.77 -14.54 1.52
CA ARG A 116 10.08 -13.25 1.57
C ARG A 116 10.91 -12.20 2.30
N LYS A 117 10.82 -10.95 1.84
CA LYS A 117 11.51 -9.83 2.49
C LYS A 117 10.77 -9.25 3.70
N TYR A 118 9.45 -9.31 3.70
CA TYR A 118 8.61 -8.65 4.70
C TYR A 118 7.48 -9.55 5.20
N TYR A 119 7.14 -9.41 6.48
CA TYR A 119 5.82 -9.79 7.00
C TYR A 119 4.90 -8.58 6.99
N GLY A 120 3.59 -8.82 7.01
CA GLY A 120 2.59 -7.77 7.22
C GLY A 120 2.40 -6.86 6.01
N TYR A 121 1.83 -5.68 6.25
CA TYR A 121 1.44 -4.73 5.21
C TYR A 121 1.79 -3.28 5.56
N ALA A 122 2.22 -2.52 4.55
CA ALA A 122 2.22 -1.07 4.51
C ALA A 122 1.84 -0.60 3.10
N ALA A 123 1.18 0.55 2.99
CA ALA A 123 0.67 1.09 1.72
C ALA A 123 1.76 1.29 0.66
N ASN A 124 2.98 1.63 1.10
CA ASN A 124 4.14 1.84 0.23
C ASN A 124 4.82 0.56 -0.31
N MET A 125 4.32 -0.63 0.01
CA MET A 125 4.89 -1.88 -0.50
C MET A 125 4.67 -2.02 -2.01
N THR A 126 5.57 -2.70 -2.72
CA THR A 126 5.33 -3.07 -4.13
C THR A 126 4.32 -4.21 -4.24
N ASP A 127 3.76 -4.43 -5.44
CA ASP A 127 2.76 -5.49 -5.65
C ASP A 127 3.33 -6.86 -5.31
N GLN A 128 4.58 -7.14 -5.71
CA GLN A 128 5.28 -8.36 -5.35
C GLN A 128 5.49 -8.50 -3.84
N GLN A 129 5.84 -7.41 -3.14
CA GLN A 129 6.04 -7.47 -1.68
C GLN A 129 4.74 -7.80 -0.95
N VAL A 130 3.61 -7.25 -1.41
CA VAL A 130 2.29 -7.56 -0.83
C VAL A 130 1.91 -9.00 -1.14
N LEU A 131 2.14 -9.46 -2.38
CA LEU A 131 1.90 -10.84 -2.77
C LEU A 131 2.72 -11.81 -1.91
N ASP A 132 4.01 -11.59 -1.74
CA ASP A 132 4.89 -12.44 -0.94
C ASP A 132 4.48 -12.46 0.54
N ALA A 133 4.11 -11.30 1.09
CA ALA A 133 3.66 -11.19 2.47
C ALA A 133 2.30 -11.87 2.71
N ALA A 134 1.45 -11.95 1.68
CA ALA A 134 0.11 -12.48 1.77
C ALA A 134 -0.02 -13.96 1.34
N ALA A 135 0.80 -14.43 0.41
CA ALA A 135 0.74 -15.81 -0.09
C ALA A 135 1.66 -16.77 0.68
N ARG A 136 2.51 -16.25 1.58
CA ARG A 136 3.52 -17.03 2.32
C ARG A 136 3.68 -16.50 3.75
N TRP A 137 4.16 -17.26 4.72
CA TRP A 137 3.94 -18.69 4.96
C TRP A 137 2.84 -18.80 6.00
N TRP A 138 1.87 -19.68 5.77
CA TRP A 138 0.70 -19.83 6.64
C TRP A 138 0.63 -21.23 7.20
N GLN A 139 0.09 -21.37 8.41
CA GLN A 139 -0.11 -22.69 9.01
C GLN A 139 -0.97 -23.56 8.09
N GLU A 140 -0.57 -24.82 7.92
CA GLU A 140 -1.20 -25.76 6.99
C GLU A 140 -2.70 -25.95 7.28
N ARG A 141 -3.11 -25.87 8.55
CA ARG A 141 -4.53 -25.91 8.95
C ARG A 141 -5.39 -24.81 8.32
N SER A 142 -4.78 -23.72 7.89
CA SER A 142 -5.45 -22.60 7.21
C SER A 142 -5.50 -22.76 5.69
N ALA A 143 -4.84 -23.78 5.13
CA ALA A 143 -4.76 -23.98 3.68
C ALA A 143 -6.11 -24.33 3.06
N ARG A 144 -6.82 -25.30 3.66
CA ARG A 144 -8.06 -25.84 3.10
C ARG A 144 -9.14 -24.77 2.86
N PRO A 145 -9.47 -23.88 3.83
CA PRO A 145 -10.43 -22.80 3.58
C PRO A 145 -10.07 -21.89 2.41
N VAL A 146 -8.77 -21.59 2.24
CA VAL A 146 -8.29 -20.74 1.14
C VAL A 146 -8.47 -21.47 -0.19
N LEU A 147 -7.98 -22.72 -0.28
CA LEU A 147 -8.07 -23.54 -1.49
C LEU A 147 -9.52 -23.83 -1.91
N ASP A 148 -10.41 -24.11 -0.95
CA ASP A 148 -11.83 -24.37 -1.22
C ASP A 148 -12.53 -23.14 -1.83
N SER A 149 -12.15 -21.94 -1.39
CA SER A 149 -12.70 -20.68 -1.90
C SER A 149 -12.07 -20.20 -3.21
N GLY A 150 -10.82 -20.60 -3.48
CA GLY A 150 -10.01 -20.09 -4.60
C GLY A 150 -9.66 -18.60 -4.52
N VAL A 151 -10.05 -17.89 -3.44
CA VAL A 151 -9.89 -16.45 -3.29
C VAL A 151 -9.40 -16.12 -1.89
N LEU A 152 -8.39 -15.26 -1.79
CA LEU A 152 -7.89 -14.73 -0.52
C LEU A 152 -7.99 -13.21 -0.50
N LEU A 153 -8.85 -12.67 0.37
CA LEU A 153 -8.93 -11.24 0.64
C LEU A 153 -7.90 -10.86 1.69
N VAL A 154 -7.04 -9.90 1.38
CA VAL A 154 -6.00 -9.42 2.29
C VAL A 154 -6.50 -8.19 3.00
N VAL A 155 -6.45 -8.20 4.33
CA VAL A 155 -6.97 -7.15 5.20
C VAL A 155 -5.86 -6.58 6.07
N ARG A 156 -5.81 -5.25 6.14
CA ARG A 156 -5.00 -4.52 7.13
C ARG A 156 -5.88 -3.49 7.84
N ALA A 157 -5.79 -3.47 9.16
CA ALA A 157 -6.47 -2.48 10.00
C ALA A 157 -7.97 -2.30 9.68
N SER A 158 -8.67 -3.39 9.37
CA SER A 158 -10.07 -3.47 8.92
C SER A 158 -10.38 -3.11 7.46
N PHE A 159 -9.42 -2.68 6.63
CA PHE A 159 -9.64 -2.50 5.19
C PHE A 159 -9.19 -3.70 4.39
N ILE A 160 -9.95 -4.08 3.36
CA ILE A 160 -9.51 -5.03 2.33
C ILE A 160 -8.57 -4.29 1.37
N VAL A 161 -7.29 -4.62 1.44
CA VAL A 161 -6.21 -3.93 0.70
C VAL A 161 -5.80 -4.64 -0.58
N ALA A 162 -6.12 -5.93 -0.72
CA ALA A 162 -5.90 -6.68 -1.95
C ALA A 162 -6.83 -7.90 -2.01
N ALA A 163 -7.06 -8.39 -3.22
CA ALA A 163 -7.70 -9.67 -3.48
C ALA A 163 -6.79 -10.54 -4.34
N LEU A 164 -6.60 -11.79 -3.93
CA LEU A 164 -5.78 -12.77 -4.64
C LEU A 164 -6.64 -13.92 -5.14
N ASP A 165 -6.32 -14.40 -6.34
CA ASP A 165 -6.70 -15.73 -6.79
C ASP A 165 -5.68 -16.74 -6.26
N VAL A 166 -6.16 -17.88 -5.78
CA VAL A 166 -5.32 -18.96 -5.25
C VAL A 166 -5.59 -20.24 -6.03
N PHE A 167 -4.54 -20.77 -6.65
CA PHE A 167 -4.62 -21.92 -7.55
C PHE A 167 -4.20 -23.24 -6.88
N GLY A 168 -3.40 -23.17 -5.83
CA GLY A 168 -2.85 -24.34 -5.18
C GLY A 168 -1.84 -24.02 -4.09
N ILE A 169 -1.14 -25.06 -3.65
CA ILE A 169 0.02 -24.94 -2.75
C ILE A 169 1.26 -24.94 -3.61
N ALA A 170 2.03 -23.85 -3.56
CA ALA A 170 3.30 -23.73 -4.27
C ALA A 170 4.43 -24.47 -3.56
N ASP A 171 4.46 -24.43 -2.23
CA ASP A 171 5.49 -25.08 -1.42
C ASP A 171 4.99 -25.43 -0.01
N ARG A 172 5.64 -26.40 0.63
CA ARG A 172 5.42 -26.82 2.02
C ARG A 172 6.73 -26.82 2.78
N GLN A 173 6.74 -26.18 3.95
CA GLN A 173 7.86 -26.19 4.87
C GLN A 173 7.36 -26.38 6.30
N ASP A 174 7.75 -27.49 6.92
CA ASP A 174 7.30 -27.90 8.25
C ASP A 174 5.75 -27.95 8.33
N ASP A 175 5.14 -27.15 9.22
CA ASP A 175 3.70 -27.02 9.38
C ASP A 175 3.12 -25.82 8.60
N ARG A 176 3.85 -25.31 7.60
CA ARG A 176 3.50 -24.11 6.85
C ARG A 176 3.40 -24.35 5.35
N VAL A 177 2.54 -23.58 4.70
CA VAL A 177 2.32 -23.61 3.26
C VAL A 177 2.56 -22.24 2.65
N SER A 178 3.00 -22.24 1.40
CA SER A 178 2.88 -21.10 0.50
C SER A 178 1.86 -21.41 -0.58
N PHE A 179 1.11 -20.40 -0.99
CA PHE A 179 0.11 -20.53 -2.04
C PHE A 179 0.68 -20.17 -3.41
N GLU A 180 0.29 -20.91 -4.43
CA GLU A 180 0.36 -20.43 -5.81
C GLU A 180 -0.78 -19.43 -5.99
N ALA A 181 -0.46 -18.15 -6.09
CA ALA A 181 -1.45 -17.08 -6.09
C ALA A 181 -1.07 -15.95 -7.03
N ARG A 182 -2.08 -15.22 -7.51
CA ARG A 182 -1.93 -13.98 -8.30
C ARG A 182 -2.78 -12.89 -7.70
N MET A 183 -2.28 -11.65 -7.76
CA MET A 183 -3.03 -10.50 -7.28
C MET A 183 -3.96 -10.01 -8.38
N VAL A 184 -5.25 -9.91 -8.06
CA VAL A 184 -6.29 -9.51 -9.01
C VAL A 184 -6.54 -8.00 -8.91
N VAL A 185 -6.73 -7.51 -7.69
CA VAL A 185 -6.97 -6.08 -7.41
C VAL A 185 -6.16 -5.67 -6.18
N ARG A 186 -5.65 -4.43 -6.21
CA ARG A 186 -4.96 -3.80 -5.08
C ARG A 186 -5.50 -2.41 -4.78
N SER A 187 -5.75 -2.13 -3.51
CA SER A 187 -6.03 -0.79 -3.00
C SER A 187 -4.85 0.14 -3.30
N THR A 188 -5.16 1.33 -3.81
CA THR A 188 -4.18 2.43 -3.95
C THR A 188 -4.46 3.49 -2.90
N ASP A 189 -5.74 3.80 -2.67
CA ASP A 189 -6.21 4.67 -1.60
C ASP A 189 -7.52 4.12 -1.04
N ALA A 190 -7.47 3.62 0.20
CA ALA A 190 -8.64 3.08 0.87
C ALA A 190 -9.64 4.18 1.29
N VAL A 191 -9.16 5.41 1.52
CA VAL A 191 -10.00 6.55 1.90
C VAL A 191 -10.75 7.08 0.69
N GLU A 192 -10.10 7.22 -0.47
CA GLU A 192 -10.72 7.75 -1.69
C GLU A 192 -11.37 6.67 -2.58
N ASN A 193 -11.40 5.42 -2.11
CA ASN A 193 -11.93 4.25 -2.82
C ASN A 193 -11.21 3.88 -4.12
N THR A 194 -9.94 4.25 -4.27
CA THR A 194 -9.22 3.97 -5.51
C THR A 194 -8.47 2.65 -5.43
N HIS A 195 -8.44 1.91 -6.53
CA HIS A 195 -7.76 0.63 -6.64
C HIS A 195 -7.21 0.44 -8.06
N ARG A 196 -6.26 -0.48 -8.20
CA ARG A 196 -5.71 -0.91 -9.49
C ARG A 196 -6.10 -2.37 -9.72
N VAL A 197 -6.59 -2.65 -10.92
CA VAL A 197 -6.76 -4.01 -11.44
C VAL A 197 -5.41 -4.45 -12.01
N LEU A 198 -4.94 -5.61 -11.57
CA LEU A 198 -3.66 -6.21 -11.95
C LEU A 198 -3.83 -7.45 -12.84
N ASP A 199 -4.99 -8.11 -12.74
CA ASP A 199 -5.38 -9.23 -13.59
C ASP A 199 -6.87 -9.09 -13.94
N ASP A 200 -7.17 -8.52 -15.11
CA ASP A 200 -8.54 -8.33 -15.62
C ASP A 200 -9.14 -9.62 -16.19
N SER A 201 -8.32 -10.65 -16.40
CA SER A 201 -8.72 -11.97 -16.92
C SER A 201 -9.22 -12.91 -15.82
N SER A 202 -9.04 -12.54 -14.55
CA SER A 202 -9.53 -13.30 -13.40
C SER A 202 -11.05 -13.44 -13.45
N SER A 203 -11.55 -14.66 -13.23
CA SER A 203 -12.99 -14.89 -13.05
C SER A 203 -13.52 -14.18 -11.80
N ASN A 204 -12.68 -13.95 -10.79
CA ASN A 204 -13.05 -13.33 -9.53
C ASN A 204 -12.97 -11.78 -9.55
N ILE A 205 -12.64 -11.15 -10.69
CA ILE A 205 -12.46 -9.70 -10.77
C ILE A 205 -13.66 -8.91 -10.24
N GLY A 206 -14.89 -9.30 -10.63
CA GLY A 206 -16.10 -8.61 -10.18
C GLY A 206 -16.36 -8.76 -8.68
N LEU A 207 -15.88 -9.84 -8.03
CA LEU A 207 -15.90 -9.92 -6.57
C LEU A 207 -14.83 -9.00 -5.98
N ALA A 208 -13.60 -9.06 -6.51
CA ALA A 208 -12.45 -8.29 -6.03
C ALA A 208 -12.71 -6.78 -6.06
N GLU A 209 -13.17 -6.23 -7.18
CA GLU A 209 -13.48 -4.80 -7.32
C GLU A 209 -14.58 -4.33 -6.37
N ARG A 210 -15.57 -5.19 -6.10
CA ARG A 210 -16.67 -4.86 -5.16
C ARG A 210 -16.23 -4.82 -3.70
N VAL A 211 -15.20 -5.55 -3.31
CA VAL A 211 -14.83 -5.72 -1.89
C VAL A 211 -13.55 -5.01 -1.49
N VAL A 212 -12.63 -4.74 -2.44
CA VAL A 212 -11.43 -3.95 -2.14
C VAL A 212 -11.84 -2.54 -1.71
N ASN A 213 -11.13 -1.98 -0.73
CA ASN A 213 -11.45 -0.74 -0.01
C ASN A 213 -12.70 -0.78 0.87
N CYS A 214 -13.52 -1.84 0.81
CA CYS A 214 -14.50 -2.09 1.86
C CYS A 214 -13.81 -2.50 3.15
N ARG A 215 -14.57 -2.43 4.23
CA ARG A 215 -14.13 -2.81 5.56
C ARG A 215 -14.49 -4.26 5.85
N ALA A 216 -13.60 -4.99 6.48
CA ALA A 216 -13.83 -6.33 6.99
C ALA A 216 -13.52 -6.35 8.49
N LEU A 217 -14.57 -6.37 9.31
CA LEU A 217 -14.48 -6.54 10.75
C LEU A 217 -14.37 -8.04 11.02
N GLY A 218 -13.13 -8.55 11.02
CA GLY A 218 -12.88 -10.00 11.05
C GLY A 218 -13.54 -10.74 12.23
N GLY A 219 -13.72 -12.06 12.08
CA GLY A 219 -14.20 -12.99 13.12
C GLY A 219 -13.28 -14.21 13.29
N GLY A 220 -13.14 -14.75 14.50
CA GLY A 220 -12.28 -15.92 14.82
C GLY A 220 -10.82 -15.59 15.15
N GLY A 221 -10.16 -16.40 15.99
CA GLY A 221 -8.87 -16.12 16.64
C GLY A 221 -7.57 -16.38 15.84
N GLY A 222 -7.59 -16.35 14.51
CA GLY A 222 -6.42 -16.64 13.66
C GLY A 222 -6.14 -15.58 12.57
N PRO A 223 -4.98 -15.62 11.90
CA PRO A 223 -4.66 -14.68 10.82
C PRO A 223 -5.58 -14.88 9.61
N ILE A 224 -5.96 -16.12 9.31
CA ILE A 224 -6.92 -16.45 8.24
C ILE A 224 -8.26 -16.83 8.86
N THR A 225 -9.30 -16.20 8.36
CA THR A 225 -10.69 -16.34 8.82
C THR A 225 -11.62 -16.49 7.61
N LEU A 226 -12.85 -16.94 7.79
CA LEU A 226 -13.84 -17.03 6.72
C LEU A 226 -14.89 -15.94 6.88
N LEU A 227 -15.24 -15.27 5.78
CA LEU A 227 -16.49 -14.52 5.72
C LEU A 227 -17.64 -15.51 5.53
N PRO A 228 -18.67 -15.50 6.39
CA PRO A 228 -19.86 -16.31 6.19
C PRO A 228 -20.38 -16.19 4.76
N SER A 229 -20.90 -17.27 4.21
CA SER A 229 -21.74 -17.17 3.02
C SER A 229 -23.01 -16.42 3.41
N GLY A 230 -23.41 -15.42 2.63
CA GLY A 230 -24.65 -14.68 2.87
C GLY A 230 -25.84 -15.61 2.69
N GLY A 231 -26.30 -16.24 3.78
CA GLY A 231 -27.60 -16.87 3.82
C GLY A 231 -28.65 -15.77 3.94
N ALA A 232 -29.65 -15.78 3.05
CA ALA A 232 -30.83 -14.94 3.22
C ALA A 232 -31.34 -15.11 4.66
N SER A 233 -31.24 -14.04 5.44
CA SER A 233 -31.88 -13.90 6.75
C SER A 233 -33.18 -13.16 6.54
#